data_AF-A0A365QX82-F1
#
_entry.id   AF-A0A365QX82-F1
#
_cell.length_a   1.000
_cell.length_b   1.000
_cell.length_c   1.000
_cell.angle_alpha   90.00
_cell.angle_beta   90.00
_cell.angle_gamma   90.00
#
_symmetry.space_group_name_H-M   'P 1'
#
loop_
_entity.id
_entity.type
_entity.pdbx_description
1 polymer ?
#
loop_
_entity_poly.entity_id
_entity_poly.type
_entity_poly.pdbx_seq_one_letter_code
_entity_poly.pdbx_strand_id
1 'polypeptide(L)'
;MQNKTVELVREKLDGFVPVVVCEAYEIDGLRASIADVCRRHQGGEPHEALDVVVAFLLMRKLDQEHMWTGNSKGYMWSSDIPKGRGIDDKYSGRVPHVLNTLFQEEIVVYKISNSKKKYALNPDKRELIYGYLRKRRLPDSLHRKLSRSNEVESVRVLDCLDIYTEVDEDEGGEL
;
A
#
# COMPACT_ATOMS: atom_id res chain seq x y z
N MET A 1 17.78 -26.31 0.72
CA MET A 1 16.32 -26.40 0.47
C MET A 1 15.55 -25.48 1.41
N GLN A 2 15.80 -25.55 2.72
CA GLN A 2 15.19 -24.68 3.76
C GLN A 2 15.40 -23.18 3.55
N ASN A 3 16.62 -22.72 3.24
CA ASN A 3 16.89 -21.29 2.99
C ASN A 3 16.06 -20.73 1.83
N LYS A 4 15.85 -21.52 0.77
CA LYS A 4 15.02 -21.11 -0.37
C LYS A 4 13.55 -20.95 0.03
N THR A 5 13.05 -21.81 0.91
CA THR A 5 11.70 -21.70 1.47
C THR A 5 11.57 -20.47 2.37
N VAL A 6 12.57 -20.19 3.21
CA VAL A 6 12.58 -19.00 4.07
C VAL A 6 12.57 -17.72 3.26
N GLU A 7 13.41 -17.62 2.22
CA GLU A 7 13.42 -16.47 1.32
C GLU A 7 12.08 -16.32 0.59
N LEU A 8 11.48 -17.41 0.11
CA LEU A 8 10.15 -17.36 -0.50
C LEU A 8 9.07 -16.86 0.48
N VAL A 9 9.12 -17.28 1.75
CA VAL A 9 8.19 -16.82 2.78
C VAL A 9 8.39 -15.33 3.04
N ARG A 10 9.63 -14.86 3.12
CA ARG A 10 9.95 -13.42 3.24
C ARG A 10 9.41 -12.67 2.03
N GLU A 11 9.76 -13.06 0.81
CA GLU A 11 9.29 -12.36 -0.40
C GLU A 11 7.76 -12.25 -0.49
N LYS A 12 7.02 -13.24 0.02
CA LYS A 12 5.55 -13.26 -0.02
C LYS A 12 4.88 -12.54 1.15
N LEU A 13 5.46 -12.57 2.34
CA LEU A 13 4.82 -12.11 3.57
C LEU A 13 5.46 -10.84 4.15
N ASP A 14 6.69 -10.54 3.78
CA ASP A 14 7.41 -9.36 4.23
C ASP A 14 6.69 -8.10 3.69
N GLY A 15 6.38 -7.18 4.60
CA GLY A 15 5.50 -6.03 4.34
C GLY A 15 4.00 -6.25 4.59
N PHE A 16 3.56 -7.47 4.91
CA PHE A 16 2.17 -7.77 5.30
C PHE A 16 2.06 -8.16 6.77
N VAL A 17 2.96 -9.05 7.22
CA VAL A 17 2.95 -9.63 8.57
C VAL A 17 4.38 -9.78 9.09
N PRO A 18 4.60 -9.82 10.42
CA PRO A 18 5.94 -10.01 10.94
C PRO A 18 6.39 -11.45 10.65
N VAL A 19 7.54 -11.57 9.99
CA VAL A 19 8.16 -12.88 9.69
C VAL A 19 9.37 -13.06 10.61
N VAL A 20 9.29 -14.04 11.51
CA VAL A 20 10.40 -14.43 12.40
C VAL A 20 10.97 -15.76 11.94
N VAL A 21 12.25 -15.78 11.63
CA VAL A 21 13.00 -17.00 11.32
C VAL A 21 13.79 -17.38 12.56
N CYS A 22 13.51 -18.56 13.13
CA CYS A 22 14.21 -19.08 14.29
C CYS A 22 14.76 -20.47 13.99
N GLU A 23 15.95 -20.75 14.51
CA GLU A 23 16.46 -22.12 14.62
C GLU A 23 16.14 -22.62 16.03
N ALA A 24 15.21 -23.57 16.14
CA ALA A 24 14.79 -24.13 17.42
C ALA A 24 15.10 -25.62 17.45
N TYR A 25 16.02 -26.01 18.34
CA TYR A 25 16.37 -27.40 18.62
C TYR A 25 15.63 -27.96 19.84
N GLU A 26 14.95 -27.08 20.58
CA GLU A 26 14.20 -27.39 21.81
C GLU A 26 12.84 -26.68 21.81
N ILE A 27 11.86 -27.28 22.50
CA ILE A 27 10.47 -26.82 22.51
C ILE A 27 10.32 -25.40 23.09
N ASP A 28 11.16 -25.02 24.05
CA ASP A 28 11.09 -23.70 24.67
C ASP A 28 11.57 -22.60 23.72
N GLY A 29 12.57 -22.89 22.88
CA GLY A 29 13.00 -21.97 21.82
C GLY A 29 11.91 -21.74 20.77
N LEU A 30 11.16 -22.78 20.41
CA LEU A 30 10.02 -22.66 19.52
C LEU A 30 8.89 -21.85 20.15
N ARG A 31 8.53 -22.12 21.42
CA ARG A 31 7.51 -21.37 22.16
C ARG A 31 7.84 -19.89 22.30
N ALA A 32 9.09 -19.58 22.62
CA ALA A 32 9.56 -18.20 22.72
C ALA A 32 9.42 -17.46 21.38
N SER A 33 9.77 -18.12 20.27
CA SER A 33 9.68 -17.53 18.93
C SER A 33 8.23 -17.29 18.48
N ILE A 34 7.31 -18.21 18.83
CA ILE A 34 5.87 -18.03 18.61
C ILE A 34 5.34 -16.85 19.44
N ALA A 35 5.70 -16.77 20.71
CA ALA A 35 5.28 -15.67 21.58
C ALA A 35 5.81 -14.31 21.05
N ASP A 36 7.04 -14.28 20.53
CA ASP A 36 7.62 -13.06 19.95
C ASP A 36 6.89 -12.61 18.68
N VAL A 37 6.61 -13.50 17.72
CA VAL A 37 5.88 -13.11 16.50
C VAL A 37 4.46 -12.66 16.81
N CYS A 38 3.77 -13.31 17.78
CA CYS A 38 2.46 -12.87 18.26
C CYS A 38 2.53 -11.47 18.87
N ARG A 39 3.51 -11.21 19.74
CA ARG A 39 3.73 -9.91 20.37
C ARG A 39 4.00 -8.82 19.33
N ARG A 40 4.86 -9.08 18.33
CA ARG A 40 5.14 -8.15 17.22
C ARG A 40 3.89 -7.85 16.41
N HIS A 41 3.11 -8.88 16.07
CA HIS A 41 1.87 -8.73 15.33
C HIS A 41 0.82 -7.91 16.09
N GLN A 42 0.67 -8.15 17.39
CA GLN A 42 -0.20 -7.37 18.28
C GLN A 42 0.30 -5.94 18.44
N GLY A 43 1.62 -5.74 18.43
CA GLY A 43 2.28 -4.43 18.42
C GLY A 43 2.18 -3.68 17.10
N GLY A 44 1.57 -4.26 16.06
CA GLY A 44 1.36 -3.61 14.77
C GLY A 44 2.53 -3.74 13.79
N GLU A 45 3.50 -4.61 14.04
CA GLU A 45 4.57 -4.87 13.06
C GLU A 45 4.04 -5.62 11.81
N PRO A 46 4.68 -5.43 10.64
CA PRO A 46 5.81 -4.53 10.40
C PRO A 46 5.36 -3.05 10.33
N HIS A 47 6.32 -2.16 10.57
CA HIS A 47 6.11 -0.72 10.43
C HIS A 47 6.75 -0.24 9.13
N GLU A 48 6.10 0.69 8.45
CA GLU A 48 6.58 1.32 7.22
C GLU A 48 6.49 2.84 7.37
N ALA A 49 7.28 3.59 6.58
CA ALA A 49 7.23 5.04 6.56
C ALA A 49 5.79 5.54 6.33
N LEU A 50 5.38 6.51 7.16
CA LEU A 50 4.01 7.02 7.18
C LEU A 50 3.54 7.47 5.79
N ASP A 51 4.39 8.17 5.03
CA ASP A 51 4.04 8.69 3.71
C ASP A 51 3.91 7.57 2.65
N VAL A 52 4.60 6.44 2.82
CA VAL A 52 4.42 5.23 1.99
C VAL A 52 3.05 4.61 2.27
N VAL A 53 2.68 4.47 3.54
CA VAL A 53 1.35 3.98 3.94
C VAL A 53 0.24 4.89 3.40
N VAL A 54 0.39 6.21 3.56
CA VAL A 54 -0.58 7.18 3.02
C VAL A 54 -0.67 7.13 1.50
N ALA A 55 0.43 6.84 0.78
CA ALA A 55 0.40 6.66 -0.66
C ALA A 55 -0.48 5.48 -1.08
N PHE A 56 -0.38 4.34 -0.40
CA PHE A 56 -1.24 3.19 -0.68
C PHE A 56 -2.71 3.47 -0.38
N LEU A 57 -3.01 4.08 0.78
CA LEU A 57 -4.38 4.46 1.15
C LEU A 57 -4.99 5.44 0.13
N LEU A 58 -4.18 6.39 -0.37
CA LEU A 58 -4.59 7.34 -1.38
C LEU A 58 -4.90 6.68 -2.72
N MET A 59 -3.99 5.83 -3.21
CA MET A 59 -4.21 5.10 -4.45
C MET A 59 -5.47 4.23 -4.38
N ARG A 60 -5.64 3.48 -3.28
CA ARG A 60 -6.84 2.68 -3.01
C ARG A 60 -8.11 3.53 -3.02
N LYS A 61 -8.09 4.66 -2.31
CA LYS A 61 -9.27 5.52 -2.22
C LYS A 61 -9.70 6.04 -3.59
N LEU A 62 -8.74 6.53 -4.38
CA LEU A 62 -9.05 7.02 -5.73
C LEU A 62 -9.62 5.90 -6.60
N ASP A 63 -9.08 4.69 -6.51
CA ASP A 63 -9.60 3.54 -7.25
C ASP A 63 -11.00 3.12 -6.80
N GLN A 64 -11.26 3.02 -5.48
CA GLN A 64 -12.57 2.67 -4.92
C GLN A 64 -13.67 3.67 -5.28
N GLU A 65 -13.32 4.94 -5.49
CA GLU A 65 -14.24 5.96 -5.96
C GLU A 65 -14.27 6.10 -7.49
N HIS A 66 -13.62 5.19 -8.22
CA HIS A 66 -13.53 5.18 -9.68
C HIS A 66 -12.92 6.47 -10.28
N MET A 67 -12.00 7.08 -9.54
CA MET A 67 -11.30 8.31 -9.90
C MET A 67 -10.11 7.99 -10.81
N TRP A 68 -10.44 7.59 -12.03
CA TRP A 68 -9.50 7.39 -13.13
C TRP A 68 -9.80 8.43 -14.22
N THR A 69 -8.77 8.99 -14.86
CA THR A 69 -9.00 9.90 -15.98
C THR A 69 -9.66 9.17 -17.16
N GLY A 70 -10.41 9.91 -17.98
CA GLY A 70 -11.23 9.34 -19.05
C GLY A 70 -12.65 8.93 -18.63
N ASN A 71 -12.93 8.77 -17.33
CA ASN A 71 -14.29 8.55 -16.83
C ASN A 71 -15.06 9.87 -16.63
N SER A 72 -16.39 9.85 -16.84
CA SER A 72 -17.28 11.03 -16.70
C SER A 72 -17.27 11.67 -15.30
N LYS A 73 -16.91 10.91 -14.26
CA LYS A 73 -16.72 11.37 -12.86
C LYS A 73 -15.26 11.44 -12.41
N GLY A 74 -14.31 11.25 -13.33
CA GLY A 74 -12.96 10.74 -13.06
C GLY A 74 -11.96 11.61 -12.30
N TYR A 75 -12.39 12.54 -11.43
CA TYR A 75 -11.46 13.29 -10.56
C TYR A 75 -12.10 13.68 -9.23
N MET A 76 -11.34 13.54 -8.14
CA MET A 76 -11.68 13.91 -6.77
C MET A 76 -11.05 15.26 -6.40
N TRP A 77 -11.77 16.12 -5.67
CA TRP A 77 -11.18 17.37 -5.16
C TRP A 77 -10.08 17.11 -4.14
N SER A 78 -9.02 17.92 -4.17
CA SER A 78 -7.93 17.81 -3.18
C SER A 78 -8.40 17.88 -1.73
N SER A 79 -9.48 18.61 -1.46
CA SER A 79 -10.10 18.75 -0.14
C SER A 79 -10.90 17.52 0.31
N ASP A 80 -11.26 16.63 -0.61
CA ASP A 80 -12.07 15.44 -0.31
C ASP A 80 -11.21 14.18 -0.18
N ILE A 81 -9.99 14.20 -0.74
CA ILE A 81 -8.99 13.14 -0.56
C ILE A 81 -8.71 12.82 0.92
N PRO A 82 -8.52 13.78 1.84
CA PRO A 82 -8.24 13.45 3.24
C PRO A 82 -9.46 12.95 4.05
N LYS A 83 -10.63 12.70 3.44
CA LYS A 83 -11.87 12.36 4.16
C LYS A 83 -12.33 10.92 3.96
N GLY A 84 -12.24 10.06 4.97
CA GLY A 84 -12.82 8.71 4.95
C GLY A 84 -12.11 7.73 4.01
N ARG A 85 -12.70 6.52 3.85
CA ARG A 85 -12.15 5.39 3.08
C ARG A 85 -10.73 4.97 3.51
N GLY A 86 -10.41 5.12 4.79
CA GLY A 86 -9.12 4.78 5.38
C GLY A 86 -8.13 5.93 5.41
N ILE A 87 -8.44 7.07 4.81
CA ILE A 87 -7.70 8.32 5.03
C ILE A 87 -8.43 9.12 6.11
N ASP A 88 -8.00 8.92 7.34
CA ASP A 88 -8.55 9.59 8.51
C ASP A 88 -7.83 10.92 8.77
N ASP A 89 -8.38 11.73 9.69
CA ASP A 89 -7.86 13.07 10.00
C ASP A 89 -6.37 13.06 10.38
N LYS A 90 -5.87 11.98 10.99
CA LYS A 90 -4.45 11.81 11.34
C LYS A 90 -3.50 11.83 10.13
N TYR A 91 -3.98 11.47 8.94
CA TYR A 91 -3.19 11.44 7.71
C TYR A 91 -3.33 12.70 6.87
N SER A 92 -4.33 13.54 7.16
CA SER A 92 -4.69 14.71 6.35
C SER A 92 -3.51 15.66 6.08
N GLY A 93 -2.63 15.87 7.07
CA GLY A 93 -1.46 16.72 6.94
C GLY A 93 -0.40 16.19 5.96
N ARG A 94 -0.38 14.88 5.70
CA ARG A 94 0.58 14.23 4.77
C ARG A 94 0.10 14.22 3.33
N VAL A 95 -1.22 14.23 3.12
CA VAL A 95 -1.84 14.11 1.79
C VAL A 95 -1.26 15.07 0.74
N PRO A 96 -1.05 16.38 1.02
CA PRO A 96 -0.49 17.30 0.02
C PRO A 96 0.91 16.90 -0.47
N HIS A 97 1.78 16.44 0.45
CA HIS A 97 3.13 15.99 0.12
C HIS A 97 3.09 14.73 -0.73
N VAL A 98 2.33 13.73 -0.28
CA VAL A 98 2.20 12.44 -0.97
C VAL A 98 1.60 12.61 -2.37
N LEU A 99 0.57 13.45 -2.53
CA LEU A 99 0.00 13.77 -3.86
C LEU A 99 1.03 14.38 -4.80
N ASN A 100 1.85 15.30 -4.31
CA ASN A 100 2.90 15.90 -5.12
C ASN A 100 3.93 14.86 -5.56
N THR A 101 4.35 13.97 -4.66
CA THR A 101 5.30 12.91 -4.96
C THR A 101 4.73 11.90 -5.96
N LEU A 102 3.47 11.46 -5.79
CA LEU A 102 2.79 10.57 -6.73
C LEU A 102 2.56 11.23 -8.10
N PHE A 103 2.32 12.54 -8.13
CA PHE A 103 2.20 13.30 -9.38
C PHE A 103 3.52 13.35 -10.15
N GLN A 104 4.64 13.56 -9.45
CA GLN A 104 5.98 13.56 -10.05
C GLN A 104 6.36 12.20 -10.66
N GLU A 105 5.79 11.10 -10.16
CA GLU A 105 5.94 9.74 -10.71
C GLU A 105 4.83 9.36 -11.70
N GLU A 106 3.97 10.31 -12.10
CA GLU A 106 2.85 10.10 -13.03
C GLU A 106 1.83 9.04 -12.58
N ILE A 107 1.81 8.69 -11.30
CA ILE A 107 0.85 7.75 -10.70
C ILE A 107 -0.52 8.40 -10.57
N VAL A 108 -0.53 9.66 -10.16
CA VAL A 108 -1.72 10.50 -10.18
C VAL A 108 -1.54 11.63 -11.18
N VAL A 109 -2.65 12.10 -11.71
CA VAL A 109 -2.72 13.29 -12.55
C VAL A 109 -3.72 14.27 -11.96
N TYR A 110 -3.58 15.55 -12.26
CA TYR A 110 -4.53 16.56 -11.81
C TYR A 110 -5.05 17.42 -12.95
N LYS A 111 -6.22 18.01 -12.72
CA LYS A 111 -6.71 19.16 -13.48
C LYS A 111 -7.12 20.28 -12.54
N ILE A 112 -7.21 21.49 -13.07
CA ILE A 112 -7.67 22.66 -12.33
C ILE A 112 -9.14 22.90 -12.71
N SER A 113 -9.99 23.11 -11.70
CA SER A 113 -11.39 23.50 -11.86
C SER A 113 -11.70 24.51 -10.75
N ASN A 114 -12.29 25.65 -11.07
CA ASN A 114 -12.58 26.72 -10.10
C ASN A 114 -11.35 27.08 -9.23
N SER A 115 -10.17 27.22 -9.88
CA SER A 115 -8.88 27.51 -9.23
C SER A 115 -8.40 26.48 -8.20
N LYS A 116 -9.05 25.30 -8.12
CA LYS A 116 -8.68 24.21 -7.21
C LYS A 116 -8.29 22.97 -8.00
N LYS A 117 -7.36 22.19 -7.45
CA LYS A 117 -6.91 20.93 -8.06
C LYS A 117 -7.90 19.80 -7.78
N LYS A 118 -8.15 18.99 -8.79
CA LYS A 118 -8.76 17.67 -8.67
C LYS A 118 -7.78 16.62 -9.14
N TYR A 119 -7.69 15.49 -8.44
CA TYR A 119 -6.76 14.41 -8.73
C TYR A 119 -7.48 13.13 -9.14
N ALA A 120 -6.78 12.30 -9.89
CA ALA A 120 -7.21 11.00 -10.36
C ALA A 120 -6.00 10.09 -10.55
N LEU A 121 -6.22 8.78 -10.57
CA LEU A 121 -5.21 7.82 -10.99
C LEU A 121 -4.98 7.90 -12.50
N ASN A 122 -3.74 7.66 -12.90
CA ASN A 122 -3.34 7.65 -14.30
C ASN A 122 -3.68 6.28 -14.94
N PRO A 123 -4.64 6.21 -15.88
CA PRO A 123 -5.04 4.96 -16.53
C PRO A 123 -3.89 4.29 -17.29
N ASP A 124 -2.94 5.07 -17.81
CA ASP A 124 -1.78 4.54 -18.54
C ASP A 124 -0.81 3.76 -17.62
N LYS A 125 -0.96 3.91 -16.30
CA LYS A 125 -0.19 3.20 -15.27
C LYS A 125 -1.04 2.20 -14.49
N ARG A 126 -2.24 1.83 -14.98
CA ARG A 126 -3.20 1.01 -14.20
C ARG A 126 -2.61 -0.30 -13.71
N GLU A 127 -2.01 -1.10 -14.60
CA GLU A 127 -1.39 -2.37 -14.23
C GLU A 127 -0.27 -2.18 -13.20
N LEU A 128 0.52 -1.12 -13.35
CA LEU A 128 1.59 -0.77 -12.43
C LEU A 128 1.05 -0.42 -11.03
N ILE A 129 0.00 0.42 -10.97
CA ILE A 129 -0.66 0.84 -9.74
C ILE A 129 -1.27 -0.37 -9.01
N TYR A 130 -1.96 -1.25 -9.74
CA TYR A 130 -2.48 -2.49 -9.17
C TYR A 130 -1.38 -3.43 -8.70
N GLY A 131 -0.26 -3.51 -9.44
CA GLY A 131 0.94 -4.22 -8.99
C GLY A 131 1.46 -3.69 -7.65
N TYR A 132 1.49 -2.37 -7.45
CA TYR A 132 1.91 -1.76 -6.18
C TYR A 132 0.93 -2.09 -5.06
N LEU A 133 -0.38 -1.89 -5.28
CA LEU A 133 -1.41 -2.13 -4.27
C LEU A 133 -1.46 -3.60 -3.85
N ARG A 134 -1.34 -4.53 -4.80
CA ARG A 134 -1.31 -5.97 -4.55
C ARG A 134 -0.08 -6.39 -3.76
N LYS A 135 1.10 -5.94 -4.18
CA LYS A 135 2.38 -6.35 -3.57
C LYS A 135 2.72 -5.53 -2.32
N ARG A 136 1.90 -4.53 -1.98
CA ARG A 136 2.20 -3.50 -0.96
C ARG A 136 3.63 -2.96 -1.07
N ARG A 137 4.13 -2.81 -2.30
CA ARG A 137 5.52 -2.43 -2.58
C ARG A 137 5.60 -1.38 -3.69
N LEU A 138 6.30 -0.30 -3.38
CA LEU A 138 6.65 0.76 -4.33
C LEU A 138 8.05 0.50 -4.92
N PRO A 139 8.38 1.03 -6.11
CA PRO A 139 9.74 0.96 -6.64
C PRO A 139 10.66 1.78 -5.73
N ASP A 140 11.92 1.36 -5.60
CA ASP A 140 12.89 1.94 -4.67
C ASP A 140 13.04 3.46 -4.79
N SER A 141 12.91 4.00 -6.01
CA SER A 141 12.97 5.45 -6.27
C SER A 141 11.82 6.21 -5.59
N LEU A 142 10.59 5.72 -5.71
CA LEU A 142 9.39 6.31 -5.11
C LEU A 142 9.36 6.03 -3.60
N HIS A 143 9.70 4.81 -3.17
CA HIS A 143 9.81 4.46 -1.76
C HIS A 143 10.77 5.42 -1.04
N ARG A 144 11.99 5.61 -1.57
CA ARG A 144 12.98 6.53 -0.98
C ARG A 144 12.50 7.99 -0.90
N LYS A 145 11.65 8.45 -1.83
CA LYS A 145 11.11 9.81 -1.81
C LYS A 145 10.08 9.99 -0.69
N LEU A 146 9.28 8.96 -0.42
CA LEU A 146 8.25 8.96 0.62
C LEU A 146 8.83 8.63 2.01
N SER A 147 9.90 7.84 2.08
CA SER A 147 10.55 7.43 3.34
C SER A 147 11.50 8.48 3.94
N ARG A 148 11.32 9.76 3.61
CA ARG A 148 12.16 10.86 4.15
C ARG A 148 11.77 11.28 5.56
N SER A 149 10.52 11.05 5.95
CA SER A 149 10.06 11.26 7.32
C SER A 149 10.49 10.10 8.20
N ASN A 150 10.83 10.37 9.47
CA ASN A 150 11.13 9.33 10.47
C ASN A 150 9.86 8.75 11.10
N GLU A 151 8.69 9.28 10.75
CA GLU A 151 7.41 8.75 11.24
C GLU A 151 7.06 7.46 10.50
N VAL A 152 6.62 6.48 11.28
CA VAL A 152 6.21 5.17 10.79
C VAL A 152 4.77 4.89 11.18
N GLU A 153 4.13 4.00 10.45
CA GLU A 153 2.79 3.50 10.71
C GLU A 153 2.76 1.98 10.54
N SER A 154 1.88 1.33 11.29
CA SER A 154 1.67 -0.11 11.15
C SER A 154 1.15 -0.41 9.74
N VAL A 155 1.77 -1.35 9.02
CA VAL A 155 1.26 -1.75 7.69
C VAL A 155 -0.13 -2.38 7.76
N ARG A 156 -0.61 -2.77 8.96
CA ARG A 156 -1.94 -3.36 9.14
C ARG A 156 -3.08 -2.40 8.76
N VAL A 157 -2.84 -1.09 8.76
CA VAL A 157 -3.83 -0.14 8.23
C VAL A 157 -4.09 -0.36 6.73
N LEU A 158 -3.16 -1.06 6.04
CA LEU A 158 -3.27 -1.47 4.65
C LEU A 158 -3.99 -2.81 4.46
N ASP A 159 -4.44 -3.49 5.51
CA ASP A 159 -5.25 -4.72 5.38
C ASP A 159 -6.57 -4.49 4.61
N CYS A 160 -6.97 -3.23 4.51
CA CYS A 160 -8.08 -2.82 3.66
C CYS A 160 -7.79 -2.95 2.14
N LEU A 161 -6.55 -3.25 1.72
CA LEU A 161 -6.12 -3.45 0.33
C LEU A 161 -6.38 -4.85 -0.23
N ASP A 162 -6.83 -5.81 0.56
CA ASP A 162 -6.95 -7.22 0.15
C ASP A 162 -7.94 -7.47 -1.01
N ILE A 163 -8.56 -6.41 -1.55
CA ILE A 163 -9.43 -6.41 -2.74
C ILE A 163 -8.63 -6.57 -4.05
N TYR A 164 -7.30 -6.35 -4.05
CA TYR A 164 -6.46 -6.37 -5.28
C TYR A 164 -5.80 -7.71 -5.62
N THR A 165 -6.35 -8.84 -5.15
CA THR A 165 -5.87 -10.19 -5.49
C THR A 165 -5.90 -10.43 -7.01
N GLU A 166 -4.99 -11.24 -7.53
CA GLU A 166 -4.95 -11.59 -8.96
C GLU A 166 -6.32 -12.08 -9.43
N VAL A 167 -6.80 -11.51 -10.53
CA VAL A 167 -7.77 -12.23 -11.35
C VAL A 167 -6.95 -13.38 -11.90
N ASP A 168 -7.26 -14.61 -11.48
CA ASP A 168 -6.74 -15.80 -12.14
C ASP A 168 -7.02 -15.63 -13.64
N GLU A 169 -5.99 -15.75 -14.48
CA GLU A 169 -6.17 -15.97 -15.91
C GLU A 169 -6.77 -17.36 -16.11
N ASP A 170 -8.07 -17.50 -15.84
CA ASP A 170 -8.96 -18.62 -16.20
C ASP A 170 -10.38 -18.02 -16.09
N GLU A 171 -11.12 -17.70 -17.15
CA GLU A 171 -11.52 -18.58 -18.24
C GLU A 171 -11.58 -17.82 -19.57
N GLY A 172 -10.59 -18.08 -20.43
CA GLY A 172 -10.87 -18.26 -21.84
C GLY A 172 -11.50 -19.64 -22.01
N GLY A 173 -12.82 -19.72 -22.04
CA GLY A 173 -13.56 -20.96 -22.26
C GLY A 173 -14.85 -20.66 -23.01
N GLU A 174 -14.84 -20.93 -24.32
CA GLU A 174 -16.04 -21.03 -25.15
C GLU A 174 -17.09 -21.92 -24.49
N LEU A 175 -18.34 -21.44 -24.41
CA LEU A 175 -19.56 -22.21 -24.74
C LEU A 175 -20.67 -21.23 -25.18
#